data_AF-A0A8S3YKE0-F1
#
_entry.id   AF-A0A8S3YKE0-F1
#
_cell.length_a   1.000
_cell.length_b   1.000
_cell.length_c   1.000
_cell.angle_alpha   90.00
_cell.angle_beta   90.00
_cell.angle_gamma   90.00
#
_symmetry.space_group_name_H-M   'P 1'
#
loop_
_entity.id
_entity.type
_entity.pdbx_description
1 polymer ?
#
loop_
_entity_poly.entity_id
_entity_poly.type
_entity_poly.pdbx_seq_one_letter_code
_entity_poly.pdbx_strand_id
1 'polypeptide(L)'
;VKCVSISLLVKCVSISLLVKCVSISLVVKCVSISLVVKCVSISLVVKCVSISLVVKCVSISLVVKCVSISLVVKCVSISIVVKCMSISLVVTCVSISLMVK
;
A
#
# COMPACT_ATOMS: atom_id res chain seq x y z
N VAL A 1 -16.72 -17.20 -13.75
CA VAL A 1 -16.11 -16.07 -13.03
C VAL A 1 -14.68 -16.45 -12.67
N LYS A 2 -13.66 -15.93 -13.36
CA LYS A 2 -12.25 -16.21 -13.03
C LYS A 2 -11.82 -15.25 -11.93
N CYS A 3 -11.85 -15.72 -10.68
CA CYS A 3 -11.18 -15.03 -9.60
C CYS A 3 -9.68 -15.28 -9.75
N VAL A 4 -8.92 -14.24 -10.10
CA VAL A 4 -7.45 -14.30 -10.21
C VAL A 4 -6.87 -13.94 -8.85
N SER A 5 -6.28 -14.93 -8.18
CA SER A 5 -5.58 -14.78 -6.90
C SER A 5 -4.07 -14.78 -7.12
N ILE A 6 -3.38 -13.72 -6.71
CA ILE A 6 -1.92 -13.53 -6.90
C ILE A 6 -1.25 -13.25 -5.55
N SER A 7 -0.09 -13.89 -5.32
CA SER A 7 0.79 -13.65 -4.17
C SER A 7 2.17 -13.22 -4.66
N LEU A 8 2.71 -12.13 -4.12
CA LEU A 8 3.97 -11.54 -4.58
C LEU A 8 4.84 -11.08 -3.41
N LEU A 9 6.13 -11.40 -3.50
CA LEU A 9 7.15 -11.01 -2.53
C LEU A 9 8.33 -10.35 -3.26
N VAL A 10 8.63 -9.09 -2.94
CA VAL A 10 9.55 -8.27 -3.73
C VAL A 10 10.58 -7.57 -2.83
N LYS A 11 11.87 -7.60 -3.24
CA LYS A 11 13.00 -6.90 -2.60
C LYS A 11 13.74 -6.04 -3.63
N CYS A 12 13.95 -4.74 -3.37
CA CYS A 12 14.55 -3.83 -4.35
C CYS A 12 15.37 -2.69 -3.72
N VAL A 13 16.33 -2.13 -4.49
CA VAL A 13 17.11 -0.94 -4.09
C VAL A 13 16.59 0.34 -4.77
N SER A 14 16.11 0.27 -6.02
CA SER A 14 15.47 1.43 -6.71
C SER A 14 14.61 0.97 -7.89
N ILE A 15 13.30 1.25 -7.90
CA ILE A 15 12.35 0.78 -8.94
C ILE A 15 11.06 1.66 -9.01
N SER A 16 10.32 1.56 -10.12
CA SER A 16 8.94 2.05 -10.26
C SER A 16 8.00 0.90 -10.63
N LEU A 17 6.84 0.78 -9.98
CA LEU A 17 5.90 -0.34 -10.16
C LEU A 17 4.45 0.13 -10.31
N LEU A 18 3.72 -0.52 -11.23
CA LEU A 18 2.31 -0.26 -11.51
C LEU A 18 1.52 -1.57 -11.59
N VAL A 19 0.49 -1.73 -10.75
CA VAL A 19 -0.22 -3.01 -10.57
C VAL A 19 -1.75 -2.82 -10.62
N LYS A 20 -2.46 -3.72 -11.32
CA LYS A 20 -3.94 -3.75 -11.43
C LYS A 20 -4.49 -5.18 -11.24
N CYS A 21 -5.28 -5.43 -10.18
CA CYS A 21 -5.73 -6.80 -9.85
C CYS A 21 -7.06 -6.87 -9.06
N VAL A 22 -7.68 -8.06 -8.98
CA VAL A 22 -8.96 -8.30 -8.27
C VAL A 22 -8.75 -8.81 -6.84
N SER A 23 -7.83 -9.75 -6.60
CA SER A 23 -7.53 -10.30 -5.26
C SER A 23 -6.03 -10.55 -5.07
N ILE A 24 -5.37 -9.82 -4.18
CA ILE A 24 -3.90 -9.88 -4.00
C ILE A 24 -3.43 -9.87 -2.54
N SER A 25 -2.34 -10.60 -2.29
CA SER A 25 -1.46 -10.40 -1.13
C SER A 25 -0.05 -9.99 -1.58
N LEU A 26 0.49 -8.91 -1.01
CA LEU A 26 1.77 -8.32 -1.41
C LEU A 26 2.66 -8.00 -0.20
N VAL A 27 3.91 -8.46 -0.25
CA VAL A 27 4.94 -8.11 0.73
C VAL A 27 6.14 -7.49 0.02
N VAL A 28 6.49 -6.26 0.40
CA VAL A 28 7.47 -5.44 -0.31
C VAL A 28 8.50 -4.86 0.67
N LYS A 29 9.80 -5.00 0.33
CA LYS A 29 10.93 -4.39 1.07
C LYS A 29 11.82 -3.57 0.14
N CYS A 30 12.01 -2.28 0.43
CA CYS A 30 12.67 -1.36 -0.52
C CYS A 30 13.50 -0.26 0.13
N VAL A 31 14.50 0.28 -0.60
CA VAL A 31 15.24 1.47 -0.17
C VAL A 31 14.66 2.74 -0.80
N SER A 32 14.45 2.80 -2.12
CA SER A 32 13.79 3.93 -2.80
C SER A 32 12.79 3.47 -3.87
N ILE A 33 11.51 3.87 -3.82
CA ILE A 33 10.49 3.40 -4.80
C ILE A 33 9.32 4.37 -5.03
N SER A 34 8.74 4.30 -6.23
CA SER A 34 7.41 4.82 -6.54
C SER A 34 6.45 3.68 -6.90
N LEU A 35 5.27 3.62 -6.27
CA LEU A 35 4.31 2.53 -6.44
C LEU A 35 2.90 3.05 -6.69
N VAL A 36 2.23 2.53 -7.72
CA VAL A 36 0.82 2.81 -8.01
C VAL A 36 0.02 1.52 -8.12
N VAL A 37 -1.03 1.39 -7.29
CA VAL A 37 -1.83 0.16 -7.19
C VAL A 37 -3.32 0.47 -7.34
N LYS A 38 -4.04 -0.33 -8.14
CA LYS A 38 -5.51 -0.24 -8.30
C LYS A 38 -6.16 -1.62 -8.17
N CYS A 39 -7.00 -1.84 -7.15
CA CYS A 39 -7.54 -3.19 -6.87
C CYS A 39 -8.94 -3.25 -6.24
N VAL A 40 -9.58 -4.42 -6.27
CA VAL A 40 -10.86 -4.65 -5.57
C VAL A 40 -10.61 -5.14 -4.14
N SER A 41 -9.73 -6.12 -3.93
CA SER A 41 -9.44 -6.70 -2.60
C SER A 41 -7.92 -6.92 -2.40
N ILE A 42 -7.33 -6.30 -1.38
CA ILE A 42 -5.88 -6.39 -1.10
C ILE A 42 -5.51 -6.53 0.38
N SER A 43 -4.44 -7.28 0.63
CA SER A 43 -3.57 -7.15 1.81
C SER A 43 -2.15 -6.75 1.40
N LEU A 44 -1.62 -5.67 1.98
CA LEU A 44 -0.32 -5.10 1.61
C LEU A 44 0.56 -4.84 2.84
N VAL A 45 1.79 -5.36 2.82
CA VAL A 45 2.81 -5.09 3.85
C VAL A 45 4.05 -4.50 3.20
N VAL A 46 4.45 -3.31 3.64
CA VAL A 46 5.54 -2.53 3.04
C VAL A 46 6.55 -2.10 4.11
N LYS A 47 7.85 -2.30 3.84
CA LYS A 47 8.95 -1.81 4.70
C LYS A 47 9.99 -1.04 3.87
N CYS A 48 10.13 0.26 4.10
CA CYS A 48 10.97 1.09 3.21
C CYS A 48 11.74 2.26 3.84
N VAL A 49 12.77 2.77 3.15
CA VAL A 49 13.54 3.94 3.62
C VAL A 49 13.01 5.25 3.01
N SER A 50 12.72 5.28 1.70
CA SER A 50 12.10 6.42 1.00
C SER A 50 11.09 5.97 -0.06
N ILE A 51 9.82 6.39 0.05
CA ILE A 51 8.75 5.96 -0.88
C ILE A 51 7.74 7.05 -1.22
N SER A 52 7.22 6.99 -2.46
CA SER A 52 5.93 7.55 -2.85
C SER A 52 4.96 6.44 -3.23
N LEU A 53 3.75 6.43 -2.67
CA LEU A 53 2.79 5.34 -2.84
C LEU A 53 1.38 5.86 -3.10
N VAL A 54 0.75 5.39 -4.17
CA VAL A 54 -0.64 5.73 -4.53
C VAL A 54 -1.48 4.46 -4.65
N VAL A 55 -2.54 4.36 -3.86
CA VAL A 55 -3.42 3.18 -3.83
C VAL A 55 -4.87 3.59 -4.03
N LYS A 56 -5.58 2.86 -4.90
CA LYS A 56 -7.03 3.00 -5.08
C LYS A 56 -7.71 1.64 -4.98
N CYS A 57 -8.52 1.41 -3.94
CA CYS A 57 -9.12 0.08 -3.72
C CYS A 57 -10.56 0.07 -3.19
N VAL A 58 -11.30 -1.01 -3.42
CA VAL A 58 -12.64 -1.20 -2.81
C VAL A 58 -12.51 -1.68 -1.36
N SER A 59 -11.73 -2.74 -1.11
CA SER A 59 -11.42 -3.26 0.23
C SER A 59 -9.92 -3.48 0.41
N ILE A 60 -9.35 -2.97 1.51
CA ILE A 60 -7.90 -3.08 1.75
C ILE A 60 -7.49 -3.17 3.23
N SER A 61 -6.46 -3.97 3.47
CA SER A 61 -5.65 -3.96 4.70
C SER A 61 -4.23 -3.59 4.36
N LEU A 62 -3.68 -2.58 5.02
CA LEU A 62 -2.39 -2.00 4.64
C LEU A 62 -1.51 -1.72 5.87
N VAL A 63 -0.30 -2.28 5.88
CA VAL A 63 0.69 -2.11 6.94
C VAL A 63 1.97 -1.54 6.36
N VAL A 64 2.39 -0.37 6.83
CA VAL A 64 3.56 0.35 6.32
C VAL A 64 4.51 0.69 7.46
N LYS A 65 5.81 0.42 7.25
CA LYS A 65 6.88 0.85 8.16
C LYS A 65 7.97 1.55 7.37
N CYS A 66 8.15 2.86 7.58
CA CYS A 66 9.10 3.63 6.77
C CYS A 66 9.88 4.74 7.50
N VAL A 67 11.05 5.13 6.98
CA VAL A 67 11.80 6.31 7.49
C VAL A 67 11.25 7.61 6.87
N SER A 68 10.96 7.61 5.56
CA SER A 68 10.34 8.74 4.86
C SER A 68 9.30 8.25 3.85
N ILE A 69 8.09 8.82 3.90
CA ILE A 69 7.00 8.40 2.99
C ILE A 69 6.02 9.51 2.62
N SER A 70 5.60 9.50 1.35
CA SER A 70 4.41 10.18 0.84
C SER A 70 3.40 9.12 0.39
N LEU A 71 2.18 9.18 0.93
CA LEU A 71 1.17 8.15 0.70
C LEU A 71 -0.19 8.78 0.39
N VAL A 72 -0.78 8.34 -0.72
CA VAL A 72 -2.13 8.74 -1.15
C VAL A 72 -3.00 7.50 -1.28
N VAL A 73 -4.10 7.45 -0.53
CA VAL A 73 -5.02 6.31 -0.53
C VAL A 73 -6.45 6.76 -0.74
N LYS A 74 -7.14 6.09 -1.67
CA LYS A 74 -8.58 6.27 -1.91
C LYS A 74 -9.31 4.93 -1.84
N CYS A 75 -10.17 4.74 -0.84
CA CYS A 75 -10.84 3.45 -0.62
C CYS A 75 -12.30 3.53 -0.16
N VAL A 76 -13.06 2.44 -0.35
CA VAL A 76 -14.44 2.31 0.16
C VAL A 76 -14.44 1.75 1.59
N SER A 77 -13.69 0.67 1.85
CA SER A 77 -13.46 0.09 3.18
C SER A 77 -11.98 -0.16 3.45
N ILE A 78 -11.51 0.21 4.65
CA ILE A 78 -10.07 0.22 4.93
C ILE A 78 -9.68 -0.09 6.38
N SER A 79 -8.54 -0.77 6.53
CA SER A 79 -7.72 -0.78 7.75
C SER A 79 -6.28 -0.42 7.40
N ILE A 80 -5.73 0.59 8.06
CA ILE A 80 -4.36 1.09 7.84
C ILE A 80 -3.61 1.15 9.17
N VAL A 81 -2.39 0.63 9.16
CA VAL A 81 -1.40 0.83 10.22
C VAL A 81 -0.12 1.37 9.61
N VAL A 82 0.32 2.54 10.09
CA VAL A 82 1.55 3.19 9.63
C VAL A 82 2.46 3.50 10.81
N LYS A 83 3.75 3.21 10.67
CA LYS A 83 4.81 3.62 11.61
C LYS A 83 5.92 4.31 10.83
N CYS A 84 6.13 5.60 11.08
CA CYS A 84 7.09 6.39 10.32
C CYS A 84 7.87 7.45 11.12
N MET A 85 9.10 7.75 10.68
CA MET A 85 9.90 8.86 11.22
C MET A 85 9.55 10.21 10.58
N SER A 86 9.06 10.22 9.34
CA SER A 86 8.56 11.42 8.64
C SER A 86 7.44 11.04 7.69
N ILE A 87 6.33 11.80 7.67
CA ILE A 87 5.14 11.41 6.89
C ILE A 87 4.36 12.58 6.27
N SER A 88 3.94 12.37 5.02
CA SER A 88 2.82 13.07 4.39
C SER A 88 1.78 12.03 3.94
N LEU A 89 0.55 12.17 4.42
CA LEU A 89 -0.51 11.18 4.25
C LEU A 89 -1.80 11.89 3.80
N VAL A 90 -2.35 11.44 2.68
CA VAL A 90 -3.69 11.83 2.23
C VAL A 90 -4.55 10.58 2.09
N VAL A 91 -5.60 10.49 2.91
CA VAL A 91 -6.52 9.34 2.92
C VAL A 91 -7.94 9.84 2.70
N THR A 92 -8.65 9.19 1.77
CA THR A 92 -10.08 9.41 1.53
C THR A 92 -10.81 8.07 1.59
N CYS A 93 -11.74 7.93 2.54
CA CYS A 93 -12.42 6.67 2.84
C CYS A 93 -13.91 6.84 3.16
N VAL A 94 -14.71 5.81 2.87
CA VAL A 94 -16.17 5.79 3.12
C VAL A 94 -16.55 4.94 4.35
N SER A 95 -15.60 4.35 5.08
CA SER A 95 -15.78 3.69 6.40
C SER A 95 -14.39 3.50 7.05
N ILE A 96 -14.20 3.68 8.38
CA ILE A 96 -12.84 3.93 8.97
C ILE A 96 -12.58 3.27 10.34
N SER A 97 -11.35 2.73 10.53
CA SER A 97 -10.50 3.06 11.71
C SER A 97 -8.99 2.99 11.36
N LEU A 98 -8.21 3.99 11.83
CA LEU A 98 -6.81 4.23 11.49
C LEU A 98 -6.05 4.72 12.76
N MET A 99 -4.89 4.15 13.09
CA MET A 99 -4.04 4.61 14.20
C MET A 99 -2.59 4.82 13.75
N VAL A 100 -2.06 6.03 14.00
CA VAL A 100 -0.71 6.49 13.69
C VAL A 100 0.11 6.58 14.98
N LYS A 101 1.33 6.05 14.97
CA LYS A 101 2.35 6.15 16.03
C LYS A 101 3.67 6.61 15.41
#